data_AF-A0A965ARF6-F1
#
_entry.id   AF-A0A965ARF6-F1
#
_cell.length_a   1.000
_cell.length_b   1.000
_cell.length_c   1.000
_cell.angle_alpha   90.00
_cell.angle_beta   90.00
_cell.angle_gamma   90.00
#
_symmetry.space_group_name_H-M   'P 1'
#
loop_
_entity.id
_entity.type
_entity.pdbx_description
1 polymer ?
#
loop_
_entity_poly.entity_id
_entity_poly.type
_entity_poly.pdbx_seq_one_letter_code
_entity_poly.pdbx_strand_id
1 'polypeptide(L)'
;HIVYFTLIKTLERFSSLLEAEGLAHGVYHGQLNPRERKQMQEAFLSGREPLVLATNAFGMGIDKPDIRTVTHAEVPGSLESYYQEIGRAGRDGNPSRCTLLYDQHDLPMLMEFIRWANPDADFYRQVHHALEHDLERINAFGVEWLNEQLLGRQARHDHRLESALLMLERHGAISRSGGDGGSRQQVRLLDKLPESLVDDESLAAKLRRDHEKLLAMVEYARCDGDRKKFLASYFLCDNERAEPRTRL
;
A
#
# COMPACT_ATOMS: atom_id res chain seq x y z
N HIS A 1 11.16 18.21 2.69
CA HIS A 1 11.81 16.97 2.23
C HIS A 1 10.96 15.81 2.69
N ILE A 2 10.63 14.88 1.80
CA ILE A 2 9.94 13.63 2.11
C ILE A 2 10.89 12.47 1.89
N VAL A 3 10.98 11.55 2.85
CA VAL A 3 11.69 10.27 2.69
C VAL A 3 10.67 9.14 2.78
N TYR A 4 10.48 8.41 1.69
CA TYR A 4 9.54 7.30 1.58
C TYR A 4 10.20 5.97 1.96
N PHE A 5 9.46 5.21 2.77
CA PHE A 5 9.76 3.84 3.18
C PHE A 5 8.60 2.92 2.77
N THR A 6 8.93 1.70 2.43
CA THR A 6 8.01 0.60 2.20
C THR A 6 7.55 0.03 3.54
N LEU A 7 8.45 -0.06 4.52
CA LEU A 7 8.15 -0.58 5.86
C LEU A 7 8.10 0.49 6.95
N ILE A 8 7.08 0.39 7.81
CA ILE A 8 6.99 1.14 9.07
C ILE A 8 8.18 0.82 9.97
N LYS A 9 8.56 -0.46 10.09
CA LYS A 9 9.70 -0.86 10.92
C LYS A 9 11.02 -0.22 10.45
N THR A 10 11.24 -0.13 9.15
CA THR A 10 12.44 0.54 8.60
C THR A 10 12.37 2.04 8.88
N LEU A 11 11.21 2.64 8.66
CA LEU A 11 10.93 4.05 8.97
C LEU A 11 11.24 4.37 10.44
N GLU A 12 10.67 3.63 11.38
CA GLU A 12 10.89 3.79 12.83
C GLU A 12 12.37 3.65 13.20
N ARG A 13 13.07 2.67 12.62
CA ARG A 13 14.52 2.52 12.82
C ARG A 13 15.28 3.77 12.36
N PHE A 14 14.95 4.30 11.18
CA PHE A 14 15.56 5.53 10.68
C PHE A 14 15.20 6.74 11.53
N SER A 15 13.97 6.82 12.03
CA SER A 15 13.54 7.87 12.95
C SER A 15 14.41 7.87 14.21
N SER A 16 14.57 6.73 14.87
CA SER A 16 15.43 6.62 16.06
C SER A 16 16.89 6.99 15.79
N LEU A 17 17.42 6.68 14.60
CA LEU A 17 18.77 7.09 14.21
C LEU A 17 18.87 8.62 14.05
N LEU A 18 17.90 9.27 13.42
CA LEU A 18 17.87 10.72 13.28
C LEU A 18 17.67 11.43 14.62
N GLU A 19 16.84 10.87 15.51
CA GLU A 19 16.66 11.35 16.88
C GLU A 19 17.98 11.32 17.67
N ALA A 20 18.73 10.22 17.57
CA ALA A 20 20.03 10.07 18.24
C ALA A 20 21.06 11.12 17.75
N GLU A 21 20.96 11.53 16.49
CA GLU A 21 21.77 12.60 15.90
C GLU A 21 21.21 14.02 16.15
N GLY A 22 20.09 14.15 16.87
CA GLY A 22 19.47 15.43 17.19
C GLY A 22 18.81 16.13 15.99
N LEU A 23 18.45 15.38 14.95
CA LEU A 23 17.83 15.91 13.73
C LEU A 23 16.30 15.90 13.85
N ALA A 24 15.70 17.08 13.87
CA ALA A 24 14.24 17.24 13.89
C ALA A 24 13.59 16.69 12.60
N HIS A 25 12.57 15.85 12.78
CA HIS A 25 11.79 15.28 11.68
C HIS A 25 10.42 14.81 12.16
N GLY A 26 9.48 14.75 11.21
CA GLY A 26 8.19 14.11 11.39
C GLY A 26 8.16 12.65 10.94
N VAL A 27 7.18 11.90 11.44
CA VAL A 27 6.89 10.52 11.04
C VAL A 27 5.44 10.39 10.58
N TYR A 28 5.21 9.74 9.45
CA TYR A 28 3.86 9.47 8.94
C TYR A 28 3.68 8.06 8.40
N HIS A 29 2.81 7.28 9.03
CA HIS A 29 2.42 5.96 8.52
C HIS A 29 0.99 5.55 8.91
N GLY A 30 0.50 4.47 8.30
CA GLY A 30 -0.88 3.99 8.46
C GLY A 30 -1.27 3.57 9.88
N GLN A 31 -0.30 3.22 10.73
CA GLN A 31 -0.54 2.84 12.13
C GLN A 31 -0.72 4.04 13.08
N LEU A 32 -0.47 5.28 12.62
CA LEU A 32 -0.73 6.47 13.44
C LEU A 32 -2.24 6.70 13.60
N ASN A 33 -2.65 7.14 14.78
CA ASN A 33 -4.05 7.45 15.01
C ASN A 33 -4.50 8.69 14.20
N PRO A 34 -5.80 8.91 13.97
CA PRO A 34 -6.28 10.02 13.15
C PRO A 34 -5.82 11.41 13.63
N ARG A 35 -5.65 11.61 14.95
CA ARG A 35 -5.19 12.90 15.50
C ARG A 35 -3.71 13.13 15.19
N GLU A 36 -2.87 12.12 15.38
CA GLU A 36 -1.44 12.17 15.06
C GLU A 36 -1.20 12.44 13.57
N ARG A 37 -1.90 11.71 12.69
CA ARG A 37 -1.83 11.93 11.24
C ARG A 37 -2.17 13.36 10.86
N LYS A 38 -3.24 13.92 11.45
CA LYS A 38 -3.67 15.30 11.21
C LYS A 38 -2.62 16.31 11.69
N GLN A 39 -2.14 16.16 12.93
CA GLN A 39 -1.13 17.07 13.51
C GLN A 39 0.16 17.07 12.69
N MET A 40 0.63 15.90 12.29
CA MET A 40 1.83 15.76 11.47
C MET A 40 1.64 16.39 10.09
N GLN A 41 0.51 16.13 9.43
CA GLN A 41 0.20 16.73 8.15
C GLN A 41 0.15 18.27 8.24
N GLU A 42 -0.50 18.82 9.26
CA GLU A 42 -0.55 20.27 9.50
C GLU A 42 0.86 20.87 9.75
N ALA A 43 1.69 20.19 10.54
CA ALA A 43 3.06 20.64 10.82
C ALA A 43 3.97 20.61 9.57
N PHE A 44 3.80 19.60 8.70
CA PHE A 44 4.51 19.54 7.42
C PHE A 44 4.05 20.63 6.46
N LEU A 45 2.73 20.84 6.32
CA LEU A 45 2.16 21.88 5.46
C LEU A 45 2.58 23.28 5.91
N SER A 46 2.59 23.54 7.22
CA SER A 46 3.03 24.82 7.79
C SER A 46 4.54 25.05 7.73
N GLY A 47 5.33 24.05 7.31
CA GLY A 47 6.79 24.12 7.29
C GLY A 47 7.46 24.03 8.67
N ARG A 48 6.72 23.67 9.73
CA ARG A 48 7.29 23.44 11.06
C ARG A 48 8.17 22.19 11.08
N GLU A 49 7.78 21.18 10.32
CA GLU A 49 8.54 19.95 10.13
C GLU A 49 9.05 19.87 8.69
N PRO A 50 10.27 20.34 8.40
CA PRO A 50 10.80 20.42 7.04
C PRO A 50 11.20 19.05 6.48
N LEU A 51 11.43 18.05 7.34
CA LEU A 51 11.74 16.66 6.99
C LEU A 51 10.63 15.75 7.52
N VAL A 52 10.12 14.86 6.68
CA VAL A 52 9.16 13.84 7.09
C VAL A 52 9.59 12.47 6.56
N LEU A 53 9.61 11.48 7.44
CA LEU A 53 9.75 10.08 7.13
C LEU A 53 8.35 9.50 6.95
N ALA A 54 8.06 8.91 5.80
CA ALA A 54 6.71 8.56 5.40
C ALA A 54 6.62 7.17 4.76
N THR A 55 5.50 6.50 4.95
CA THR A 55 5.08 5.41 4.04
C THR A 55 4.21 5.96 2.92
N ASN A 56 3.83 5.11 1.95
CA ASN A 56 2.90 5.46 0.88
C ASN A 56 1.57 6.08 1.38
N ALA A 57 1.17 5.81 2.64
CA ALA A 57 0.01 6.40 3.29
C ALA A 57 0.02 7.95 3.31
N PHE A 58 1.20 8.58 3.29
CA PHE A 58 1.35 10.03 3.26
C PHE A 58 0.83 10.64 1.94
N GLY A 59 0.68 9.83 0.89
CA GLY A 59 0.30 10.31 -0.43
C GLY A 59 -1.13 10.87 -0.55
N MET A 60 -2.04 10.51 0.34
CA MET A 60 -3.44 10.94 0.25
C MET A 60 -3.60 12.36 0.81
N GLY A 61 -3.68 13.37 -0.06
CA GLY A 61 -4.16 14.72 0.32
C GLY A 61 -3.10 15.77 0.68
N ILE A 62 -1.83 15.56 0.34
CA ILE A 62 -0.79 16.58 0.52
C ILE A 62 -0.68 17.45 -0.71
N ASP A 63 -1.02 18.72 -0.54
CA ASP A 63 -0.84 19.77 -1.52
C ASP A 63 0.09 20.85 -0.96
N LYS A 64 1.39 20.59 -1.05
CA LYS A 64 2.45 21.53 -0.71
C LYS A 64 3.26 21.83 -1.98
N PRO A 65 3.17 23.03 -2.55
CA PRO A 65 3.74 23.31 -3.87
C PRO A 65 5.28 23.34 -3.87
N ASP A 66 5.89 23.62 -2.73
CA ASP A 66 7.31 23.90 -2.54
C ASP A 66 8.14 22.70 -2.04
N ILE A 67 7.70 21.46 -2.25
CA ILE A 67 8.51 20.28 -1.90
C ILE A 67 9.76 20.26 -2.80
N ARG A 68 10.95 20.35 -2.20
CA ARG A 68 12.26 20.38 -2.92
C ARG A 68 12.91 19.03 -3.11
N THR A 69 12.67 18.11 -2.19
CA THR A 69 13.33 16.82 -2.19
C THR A 69 12.34 15.73 -1.85
N VAL A 70 12.32 14.69 -2.69
CA VAL A 70 11.67 13.41 -2.43
C VAL A 70 12.75 12.33 -2.51
N THR A 71 12.82 11.48 -1.51
CA THR A 71 13.79 10.38 -1.47
C THR A 71 13.04 9.09 -1.20
N HIS A 72 13.29 8.05 -1.96
CA HIS A 72 12.82 6.70 -1.68
C HIS A 72 13.98 5.94 -1.07
N ALA A 73 13.86 5.65 0.23
CA ALA A 73 14.86 4.88 0.98
C ALA A 73 14.72 3.37 0.75
N GLU A 74 13.53 2.92 0.34
CA GLU A 74 13.23 1.56 -0.08
C GLU A 74 12.53 1.60 -1.45
N VAL A 75 12.68 0.54 -2.23
CA VAL A 75 12.07 0.42 -3.56
C VAL A 75 10.54 0.43 -3.46
N PRO A 76 9.83 1.29 -4.22
CA PRO A 76 8.37 1.26 -4.28
C PRO A 76 7.84 -0.02 -4.92
N GLY A 77 6.64 -0.46 -4.52
CA GLY A 77 6.01 -1.66 -5.07
C GLY A 77 5.56 -1.56 -6.53
N SER A 78 5.57 -0.36 -7.12
CA SER A 78 5.21 -0.15 -8.52
C SER A 78 5.81 1.14 -9.06
N LEU A 79 6.01 1.20 -10.39
CA LEU A 79 6.46 2.41 -11.06
C LEU A 79 5.43 3.54 -10.96
N GLU A 80 4.13 3.20 -10.90
CA GLU A 80 3.05 4.15 -10.73
C GLU A 80 3.08 4.81 -9.35
N SER A 81 3.30 4.03 -8.29
CA SER A 81 3.48 4.57 -6.93
C SER A 81 4.65 5.55 -6.91
N TYR A 82 5.80 5.12 -7.45
CA TYR A 82 6.99 5.97 -7.55
C TYR A 82 6.66 7.28 -8.29
N TYR A 83 6.03 7.19 -9.47
CA TYR A 83 5.70 8.36 -10.29
C TYR A 83 4.76 9.35 -9.58
N GLN A 84 3.72 8.84 -8.91
CA GLN A 84 2.80 9.68 -8.13
C GLN A 84 3.50 10.37 -6.95
N GLU A 85 4.42 9.68 -6.29
CA GLU A 85 5.16 10.18 -5.13
C GLU A 85 6.16 11.28 -5.53
N ILE A 86 6.93 11.06 -6.60
CA ILE A 86 7.85 12.09 -7.11
C ILE A 86 7.12 13.29 -7.72
N GLY A 87 5.90 13.10 -8.23
CA GLY A 87 5.05 14.18 -8.77
C GLY A 87 4.59 15.23 -7.75
N ARG A 88 4.98 15.08 -6.48
CA ARG A 88 4.79 16.08 -5.41
C ARG A 88 5.90 17.12 -5.39
N ALA A 89 7.08 16.77 -5.89
CA ALA A 89 8.23 17.66 -5.92
C ALA A 89 8.05 18.76 -6.97
N GLY A 90 8.49 19.98 -6.65
CA GLY A 90 8.63 21.05 -7.66
C GLY A 90 7.33 21.54 -8.30
N ARG A 91 6.17 21.44 -7.63
CA ARG A 91 4.87 21.86 -8.21
C ARG A 91 4.77 23.36 -8.47
N ASP A 92 5.56 24.17 -7.77
CA ASP A 92 5.74 25.59 -8.03
C ASP A 92 6.65 25.90 -9.25
N GLY A 93 7.11 24.88 -9.98
CA GLY A 93 7.95 25.02 -11.17
C GLY A 93 9.44 25.23 -10.89
N ASN A 94 9.84 25.34 -9.62
CA ASN A 94 11.24 25.47 -9.25
C ASN A 94 11.96 24.10 -9.25
N PRO A 95 13.30 24.08 -9.43
CA PRO A 95 14.07 22.83 -9.41
C PRO A 95 13.83 22.02 -8.13
N SER A 96 13.68 20.71 -8.32
CA SER A 96 13.53 19.75 -7.23
C SER A 96 14.33 18.49 -7.55
N ARG A 97 14.62 17.69 -6.51
CA ARG A 97 15.41 16.47 -6.62
C ARG A 97 14.62 15.27 -6.12
N CYS A 98 14.52 14.25 -6.97
CA CYS A 98 13.94 12.97 -6.64
C CYS A 98 15.05 11.91 -6.67
N THR A 99 15.23 11.18 -5.58
CA THR A 99 16.31 10.19 -5.43
C THR A 99 15.73 8.85 -5.03
N LEU A 100 16.08 7.79 -5.75
CA LEU A 100 15.76 6.41 -5.39
C LEU A 100 17.03 5.70 -4.92
N LEU A 101 17.03 5.20 -3.69
CA LEU A 101 18.06 4.31 -3.17
C LEU A 101 17.63 2.88 -3.47
N TYR A 102 18.13 2.33 -4.58
CA TYR A 102 17.77 0.97 -4.99
C TYR A 102 18.61 -0.06 -4.24
N ASP A 103 17.92 -0.98 -3.57
CA ASP A 103 18.51 -2.22 -3.06
C ASP A 103 17.67 -3.42 -3.53
N GLN A 104 18.33 -4.43 -4.09
CA GLN A 104 17.68 -5.68 -4.49
C GLN A 104 17.14 -6.48 -3.30
N HIS A 105 17.63 -6.23 -2.08
CA HIS A 105 17.14 -6.87 -0.87
C HIS A 105 15.71 -6.44 -0.48
N ASP A 106 15.18 -5.38 -1.08
CA ASP A 106 13.78 -4.95 -0.89
C ASP A 106 12.78 -5.85 -1.66
N LEU A 107 13.24 -6.48 -2.76
CA LEU A 107 12.36 -7.18 -3.70
C LEU A 107 11.59 -8.38 -3.10
N PRO A 108 12.19 -9.25 -2.27
CA PRO A 108 11.45 -10.38 -1.69
C PRO A 108 10.21 -9.94 -0.93
N MET A 109 10.31 -8.86 -0.15
CA MET A 109 9.19 -8.32 0.61
C MET A 109 8.11 -7.71 -0.30
N LEU A 110 8.50 -7.03 -1.38
CA LEU A 110 7.55 -6.53 -2.38
C LEU A 110 6.80 -7.68 -3.07
N MET A 111 7.46 -8.83 -3.28
CA MET A 111 6.80 -10.05 -3.78
C MET A 111 5.84 -10.65 -2.75
N GLU A 112 6.19 -10.64 -1.46
CA GLU A 112 5.25 -11.00 -0.38
C GLU A 112 4.01 -10.10 -0.41
N PHE A 113 4.19 -8.79 -0.57
CA PHE A 113 3.07 -7.84 -0.63
C PHE A 113 2.16 -8.09 -1.83
N ILE A 114 2.75 -8.39 -3.01
CA ILE A 114 1.97 -8.77 -4.19
C ILE A 114 1.20 -10.06 -3.94
N ARG A 115 1.80 -11.07 -3.31
CA ARG A 115 1.08 -12.30 -2.93
C ARG A 115 -0.06 -11.98 -1.96
N TRP A 116 0.17 -11.12 -0.97
CA TRP A 116 -0.85 -10.75 0.01
C TRP A 116 -2.03 -10.02 -0.62
N ALA A 117 -1.76 -9.14 -1.58
CA ALA A 117 -2.77 -8.40 -2.34
C ALA A 117 -3.48 -9.23 -3.43
N ASN A 118 -3.08 -10.48 -3.64
CA ASN A 118 -3.63 -11.39 -4.65
C ASN A 118 -3.92 -12.80 -4.06
N PRO A 119 -4.90 -12.93 -3.14
CA PRO A 119 -5.36 -14.25 -2.73
C PRO A 119 -5.95 -15.03 -3.93
N ASP A 120 -5.77 -16.35 -3.93
CA ASP A 120 -6.34 -17.23 -4.94
C ASP A 120 -7.80 -17.60 -4.65
N ALA A 121 -8.46 -18.24 -5.63
CA ALA A 121 -9.86 -18.63 -5.52
C ALA A 121 -10.12 -19.56 -4.33
N ASP A 122 -9.20 -20.48 -4.05
CA ASP A 122 -9.34 -21.42 -2.94
C ASP A 122 -9.28 -20.71 -1.59
N PHE A 123 -8.41 -19.70 -1.44
CA PHE A 123 -8.36 -18.88 -0.24
C PHE A 123 -9.67 -18.10 -0.05
N TYR A 124 -10.23 -17.50 -1.12
CA TYR A 124 -11.54 -16.85 -1.05
C TYR A 124 -12.66 -17.81 -0.62
N ARG A 125 -12.67 -19.04 -1.15
CA ARG A 125 -13.62 -20.09 -0.75
C ARG A 125 -13.46 -20.46 0.73
N GLN A 126 -12.23 -20.61 1.22
CA GLN A 126 -11.96 -20.93 2.62
C GLN A 126 -12.42 -19.81 3.56
N VAL A 127 -12.14 -18.54 3.22
CA VAL A 127 -12.58 -17.38 4.00
C VAL A 127 -14.10 -17.31 4.03
N HIS A 128 -14.77 -17.45 2.88
CA HIS A 128 -16.23 -17.41 2.80
C HIS A 128 -16.89 -18.57 3.56
N HIS A 129 -16.37 -19.79 3.41
CA HIS A 129 -16.84 -20.96 4.16
C HIS A 129 -16.71 -20.77 5.68
N ALA A 130 -15.60 -20.20 6.17
CA ALA A 130 -15.43 -19.88 7.58
C ALA A 130 -16.40 -18.78 8.04
N LEU A 131 -16.69 -17.79 7.20
CA LEU A 131 -17.69 -16.76 7.49
C LEU A 131 -19.12 -17.32 7.55
N GLU A 132 -19.43 -18.37 6.80
CA GLU A 132 -20.73 -19.06 6.86
C GLU A 132 -20.90 -19.89 8.14
N HIS A 133 -19.83 -20.56 8.58
CA HIS A 133 -19.92 -21.60 9.63
C HIS A 133 -19.44 -21.14 11.01
N ASP A 134 -18.52 -20.18 11.08
CA ASP A 134 -17.86 -19.75 12.31
C ASP A 134 -18.07 -18.26 12.64
N LEU A 135 -19.09 -17.60 12.05
CA LEU A 135 -19.33 -16.15 12.21
C LEU A 135 -19.41 -15.70 13.67
N GLU A 136 -20.08 -16.46 14.53
CA GLU A 136 -20.20 -16.14 15.96
C GLU A 136 -18.82 -16.15 16.65
N ARG A 137 -17.96 -17.12 16.30
CA ARG A 137 -16.60 -17.21 16.84
C ARG A 137 -15.72 -16.10 16.30
N ILE A 138 -15.82 -15.79 15.02
CA ILE A 138 -15.10 -14.67 14.40
C ILE A 138 -15.46 -13.35 15.12
N ASN A 139 -16.74 -13.12 15.40
CA ASN A 139 -17.18 -11.92 16.12
C ASN A 139 -16.79 -11.93 17.62
N ALA A 140 -16.70 -13.10 18.25
CA ALA A 140 -16.28 -13.23 19.64
C ALA A 140 -14.77 -13.02 19.84
N PHE A 141 -13.95 -13.63 18.97
CA PHE A 141 -12.49 -13.70 19.10
C PHE A 141 -11.73 -12.74 18.19
N GLY A 142 -12.37 -12.16 17.17
CA GLY A 142 -11.77 -11.27 16.19
C GLY A 142 -11.31 -11.97 14.91
N VAL A 143 -10.93 -11.16 13.92
CA VAL A 143 -10.40 -11.63 12.63
C VAL A 143 -9.04 -12.30 12.79
N GLU A 144 -8.33 -12.02 13.88
CA GLU A 144 -7.06 -12.66 14.24
C GLU A 144 -7.25 -14.16 14.46
N TRP A 145 -8.38 -14.56 15.07
CA TRP A 145 -8.72 -15.98 15.24
C TRP A 145 -8.93 -16.65 13.88
N LEU A 146 -9.65 -15.99 12.96
CA LEU A 146 -9.84 -16.50 11.60
C LEU A 146 -8.50 -16.66 10.87
N ASN A 147 -7.59 -15.70 11.04
CA ASN A 147 -6.26 -15.75 10.46
C ASN A 147 -5.48 -16.97 10.97
N GLU A 148 -5.52 -17.22 12.29
CA GLU A 148 -4.86 -18.39 12.89
C GLU A 148 -5.47 -19.71 12.40
N GLN A 149 -6.79 -19.79 12.19
CA GLN A 149 -7.44 -21.00 11.67
C GLN A 149 -7.04 -21.31 10.22
N LEU A 150 -6.96 -20.28 9.37
CA LEU A 150 -6.70 -20.46 7.94
C LEU A 150 -5.22 -20.63 7.61
N LEU A 151 -4.35 -19.85 8.26
CA LEU A 151 -2.94 -19.75 7.89
C LEU A 151 -1.98 -20.30 8.97
N GLY A 152 -2.51 -20.67 10.13
CA GLY A 152 -1.72 -21.12 11.27
C GLY A 152 -1.03 -19.98 12.04
N ARG A 153 -0.51 -20.31 13.23
CA ARG A 153 0.07 -19.32 14.17
C ARG A 153 1.32 -18.60 13.64
N GLN A 154 2.01 -19.21 12.68
CA GLN A 154 3.24 -18.66 12.10
C GLN A 154 2.96 -17.55 11.07
N ALA A 155 1.72 -17.42 10.58
CA ALA A 155 1.32 -16.47 9.56
C ALA A 155 0.81 -15.13 10.11
N ARG A 156 1.28 -14.70 11.29
CA ARG A 156 0.87 -13.43 11.92
C ARG A 156 1.15 -12.20 11.04
N HIS A 157 2.11 -12.30 10.13
CA HIS A 157 2.48 -11.23 9.20
C HIS A 157 1.92 -11.45 7.78
N ASP A 158 1.08 -12.48 7.57
CA ASP A 158 0.45 -12.70 6.27
C ASP A 158 -0.84 -11.87 6.18
N HIS A 159 -0.85 -10.90 5.27
CA HIS A 159 -1.94 -9.94 5.10
C HIS A 159 -2.96 -10.38 4.01
N ARG A 160 -2.95 -11.64 3.57
CA ARG A 160 -3.94 -12.16 2.61
C ARG A 160 -5.37 -12.11 3.12
N LEU A 161 -5.60 -12.41 4.40
CA LEU A 161 -6.94 -12.37 4.98
C LEU A 161 -7.53 -10.97 4.93
N GLU A 162 -6.74 -9.96 5.28
CA GLU A 162 -7.17 -8.55 5.23
C GLU A 162 -7.55 -8.14 3.79
N SER A 163 -6.73 -8.54 2.81
CA SER A 163 -7.00 -8.30 1.40
C SER A 163 -8.27 -9.02 0.93
N ALA A 164 -8.49 -10.26 1.36
CA ALA A 164 -9.68 -11.04 1.03
C ALA A 164 -10.95 -10.40 1.62
N LEU A 165 -10.93 -10.04 2.91
CA LEU A 165 -12.04 -9.37 3.59
C LEU A 165 -12.37 -8.02 2.93
N LEU A 166 -11.35 -7.23 2.57
CA LEU A 166 -11.55 -5.97 1.86
C LEU A 166 -12.25 -6.17 0.51
N MET A 167 -11.86 -7.18 -0.26
CA MET A 167 -12.49 -7.48 -1.55
C MET A 167 -13.92 -8.01 -1.37
N LEU A 168 -14.16 -8.90 -0.41
CA LEU A 168 -15.51 -9.37 -0.08
C LEU A 168 -16.43 -8.20 0.31
N GLU A 169 -15.93 -7.26 1.11
CA GLU A 169 -16.68 -6.06 1.50
C GLU A 169 -16.96 -5.14 0.31
N ARG A 170 -15.96 -4.93 -0.55
CA ARG A 170 -16.11 -4.11 -1.77
C ARG A 170 -17.14 -4.69 -2.75
N HIS A 171 -17.24 -6.01 -2.81
CA HIS A 171 -18.24 -6.71 -3.62
C HIS A 171 -19.60 -6.88 -2.91
N GLY A 172 -19.75 -6.37 -1.69
CA GLY A 172 -21.00 -6.43 -0.94
C GLY A 172 -21.31 -7.81 -0.32
N ALA A 173 -20.37 -8.76 -0.37
CA ALA A 173 -20.56 -10.08 0.22
C ALA A 173 -20.50 -10.05 1.76
N ILE A 174 -19.79 -9.08 2.34
CA ILE A 174 -19.74 -8.84 3.78
C ILE A 174 -19.88 -7.35 4.10
N SER A 175 -20.16 -7.04 5.37
CA SER A 175 -19.92 -5.71 5.95
C SER A 175 -19.12 -5.83 7.23
N ARG A 176 -18.21 -4.88 7.47
CA ARG A 176 -17.47 -4.78 8.73
C ARG A 176 -17.84 -3.50 9.47
N SER A 177 -17.99 -3.60 10.78
CA SER A 177 -18.35 -2.46 11.65
C SER A 177 -17.58 -2.51 12.96
N GLY A 178 -17.34 -1.35 13.57
CA GLY A 178 -16.44 -1.24 14.73
C GLY A 178 -14.96 -1.24 14.35
N GLY A 179 -14.10 -0.96 15.33
CA GLY A 179 -12.64 -0.79 15.14
C GLY A 179 -12.10 0.57 15.59
N ASP A 180 -12.97 1.57 15.80
CA ASP A 180 -12.57 2.84 16.40
C ASP A 180 -12.80 2.81 17.92
N GLY A 181 -11.80 3.22 18.70
CA GLY A 181 -11.92 3.43 20.15
C GLY A 181 -11.98 2.17 21.02
N GLY A 182 -11.47 1.02 20.53
CA GLY A 182 -11.31 -0.20 21.34
C GLY A 182 -12.44 -1.24 21.25
N SER A 183 -13.46 -1.00 20.41
CA SER A 183 -14.49 -2.02 20.11
C SER A 183 -13.97 -3.01 19.06
N ARG A 184 -14.22 -4.31 19.29
CA ARG A 184 -13.85 -5.36 18.32
C ARG A 184 -14.60 -5.18 17.01
N GLN A 185 -13.91 -5.43 15.91
CA GLN A 185 -14.51 -5.44 14.58
C GLN A 185 -15.54 -6.56 14.49
N GLN A 186 -16.78 -6.20 14.17
CA GLN A 186 -17.86 -7.14 13.87
C GLN A 186 -17.97 -7.32 12.37
N VAL A 187 -18.06 -8.57 11.94
CA VAL A 187 -18.26 -8.99 10.55
C VAL A 187 -19.67 -9.54 10.41
N ARG A 188 -20.34 -9.18 9.32
CA ARG A 188 -21.62 -9.76 8.89
C ARG A 188 -21.49 -10.30 7.49
N LEU A 189 -21.98 -11.51 7.28
CA LEU A 189 -22.16 -12.09 5.95
C LEU A 189 -23.46 -11.54 5.34
N LEU A 190 -23.38 -11.01 4.13
CA LEU A 190 -24.50 -10.35 3.45
C LEU A 190 -24.95 -11.12 2.21
N ASP A 191 -24.02 -11.72 1.47
CA ASP A 191 -24.29 -12.40 0.20
C ASP A 191 -23.34 -13.59 -0.02
N LYS A 192 -23.60 -14.35 -1.08
CA LYS A 192 -22.75 -15.44 -1.55
C LYS A 192 -21.38 -14.93 -2.03
N LEU A 193 -20.43 -15.85 -2.14
CA LEU A 193 -19.11 -15.57 -2.69
C LEU A 193 -19.23 -15.02 -4.13
N PRO A 194 -18.69 -13.83 -4.43
CA PRO A 194 -18.72 -13.26 -5.77
C PRO A 194 -17.96 -14.12 -6.79
N GLU A 195 -18.56 -14.38 -7.96
CA GLU A 195 -17.94 -15.18 -9.02
C GLU A 195 -16.61 -14.58 -9.51
N SER A 196 -16.48 -13.25 -9.51
CA SER A 196 -15.23 -12.57 -9.89
C SER A 196 -14.06 -12.81 -8.93
N LEU A 197 -14.31 -13.25 -7.69
CA LEU A 197 -13.28 -13.58 -6.69
C LEU A 197 -12.89 -15.06 -6.71
N VAL A 198 -13.52 -15.86 -7.58
CA VAL A 198 -13.16 -17.27 -7.80
C VAL A 198 -12.89 -17.58 -9.27
N ASP A 199 -12.80 -16.55 -10.10
CA ASP A 199 -12.38 -16.67 -11.50
C ASP A 199 -10.85 -16.70 -11.58
N ASP A 200 -10.30 -17.90 -11.75
CA ASP A 200 -8.85 -18.14 -11.80
C ASP A 200 -8.17 -17.32 -12.90
N GLU A 201 -8.83 -17.10 -14.04
CA GLU A 201 -8.26 -16.33 -15.15
C GLU A 201 -8.09 -14.85 -14.77
N SER A 202 -9.14 -14.22 -14.22
CA SER A 202 -9.07 -12.83 -13.76
C SER A 202 -8.07 -12.63 -12.62
N LEU A 203 -8.02 -13.57 -11.66
CA LEU A 203 -7.08 -13.52 -10.54
C LEU A 203 -5.63 -13.66 -11.03
N ALA A 204 -5.36 -14.63 -11.91
CA ALA A 204 -4.04 -14.79 -12.52
C ALA A 204 -3.65 -13.59 -13.39
N ALA A 205 -4.59 -12.99 -14.11
CA ALA A 205 -4.35 -11.77 -14.87
C ALA A 205 -4.03 -10.58 -13.96
N LYS A 206 -4.70 -10.44 -12.81
CA LYS A 206 -4.38 -9.40 -11.80
C LYS A 206 -2.99 -9.62 -11.22
N LEU A 207 -2.67 -10.85 -10.81
CA LEU A 207 -1.37 -11.20 -10.27
C LEU A 207 -0.24 -10.89 -11.27
N ARG A 208 -0.42 -11.23 -12.55
CA ARG A 208 0.55 -10.90 -13.60
C ARG A 208 0.76 -9.39 -13.74
N ARG A 209 -0.32 -8.61 -13.80
CA ARG A 209 -0.23 -7.14 -13.87
C ARG A 209 0.51 -6.54 -12.67
N ASP A 210 0.27 -7.04 -11.46
CA ASP A 210 0.94 -6.54 -10.27
C ASP A 210 2.45 -6.87 -10.27
N HIS A 211 2.86 -8.04 -10.81
CA HIS A 211 4.28 -8.36 -11.04
C HIS A 211 4.92 -7.50 -12.13
N GLU A 212 4.22 -7.27 -13.24
CA GLU A 212 4.70 -6.42 -14.34
C GLU A 212 5.01 -4.99 -13.87
N LYS A 213 4.18 -4.44 -12.98
CA LYS A 213 4.42 -3.13 -12.36
C LYS A 213 5.68 -3.06 -11.52
N LEU A 214 5.95 -4.11 -10.73
CA LEU A 214 7.19 -4.16 -9.96
C LEU A 214 8.40 -4.35 -10.89
N LEU A 215 8.26 -5.19 -11.92
CA LEU A 215 9.32 -5.36 -12.92
C LEU A 215 9.66 -4.03 -13.58
N ALA A 216 8.66 -3.25 -14.00
CA ALA A 216 8.86 -1.91 -14.56
C ALA A 216 9.58 -0.96 -13.60
N MET A 217 9.33 -1.05 -12.28
CA MET A 217 10.06 -0.29 -11.27
C MET A 217 11.54 -0.68 -11.20
N VAL A 218 11.84 -1.99 -11.28
CA VAL A 218 13.22 -2.50 -11.28
C VAL A 218 13.96 -2.10 -12.57
N GLU A 219 13.29 -2.21 -13.71
CA GLU A 219 13.83 -1.76 -15.01
C GLU A 219 14.10 -0.26 -15.01
N TYR A 220 13.18 0.54 -14.44
CA TYR A 220 13.36 1.98 -14.28
C TYR A 220 14.58 2.31 -13.40
N ALA A 221 14.76 1.60 -12.28
CA ALA A 221 15.89 1.82 -11.37
C ALA A 221 17.23 1.53 -12.05
N ARG A 222 17.27 0.53 -12.94
CA ARG A 222 18.45 0.12 -13.73
C ARG A 222 18.62 0.89 -15.05
N CYS A 223 17.73 1.85 -15.34
CA CYS A 223 17.78 2.59 -16.58
C CYS A 223 19.02 3.52 -16.59
N ASP A 224 19.97 3.21 -17.46
CA ASP A 224 21.14 4.06 -17.78
C ASP A 224 20.82 5.15 -18.83
N GLY A 225 19.63 5.08 -19.42
CA GLY A 225 19.15 6.00 -20.46
C GLY A 225 18.36 7.19 -19.93
N ASP A 226 17.59 7.81 -20.82
CA ASP A 226 16.70 8.92 -20.47
C ASP A 226 15.48 8.40 -19.70
N ARG A 227 15.52 8.56 -18.38
CA ARG A 227 14.42 8.18 -17.46
C ARG A 227 13.10 8.88 -17.79
N LYS A 228 13.12 10.08 -18.38
CA LYS A 228 11.88 10.77 -18.80
C LYS A 228 11.26 10.06 -19.99
N LYS A 229 12.07 9.61 -20.95
CA LYS A 229 11.59 8.78 -22.07
C LYS A 229 11.05 7.45 -21.57
N PHE A 230 11.73 6.79 -20.63
CA PHE A 230 11.23 5.55 -20.03
C PHE A 230 9.82 5.72 -19.45
N LEU A 231 9.63 6.73 -18.60
CA LEU A 231 8.32 7.04 -18.01
C LEU A 231 7.28 7.35 -19.08
N ALA A 232 7.62 8.16 -20.08
CA ALA A 232 6.72 8.48 -21.18
C ALA A 232 6.29 7.21 -21.94
N SER A 233 7.22 6.32 -22.28
CA SER A 233 6.90 5.05 -22.96
C SER A 233 6.01 4.16 -22.12
N TYR A 234 6.30 4.00 -20.83
CA TYR A 234 5.48 3.20 -19.91
C TYR A 234 4.02 3.71 -19.87
N PHE A 235 3.82 4.98 -19.54
CA PHE A 235 2.48 5.53 -19.35
C PHE A 235 1.71 5.82 -20.66
N LEU A 236 2.40 6.07 -21.77
CA LEU A 236 1.73 6.31 -23.06
C LEU A 236 1.36 5.01 -23.78
N CYS A 237 2.17 3.95 -23.68
CA CYS A 237 1.82 2.64 -24.25
C CYS A 237 0.73 1.92 -23.43
N ASP A 238 0.64 2.16 -22.12
CA ASP A 238 -0.44 1.60 -21.30
C ASP A 238 -1.82 2.20 -21.63
N ASN A 239 -1.88 3.46 -22.10
CA ASN A 239 -3.13 4.06 -22.57
C ASN A 239 -3.68 3.40 -23.84
N GLU A 240 -2.85 2.71 -24.62
CA GLU A 240 -3.32 1.94 -25.80
C GLU A 240 -3.80 0.53 -25.40
N ARG A 241 -3.48 0.05 -24.20
CA ARG A 241 -3.97 -1.23 -23.64
C ARG A 241 -5.23 -1.08 -22.78
N ALA A 242 -5.60 0.15 -22.42
CA ALA A 242 -6.84 0.43 -21.70
C ALA A 242 -8.03 0.52 -22.67
N GLU A 243 -8.74 -0.60 -22.86
CA GLU A 243 -10.07 -0.62 -23.47
C GLU A 243 -11.04 0.38 -22.81
N PRO A 244 -12.04 0.89 -23.56
CA PRO A 244 -12.75 2.10 -23.19
C PRO A 244 -13.55 1.90 -21.91
N ARG A 245 -13.29 2.75 -20.91
CA ARG A 245 -14.17 2.89 -19.75
C ARG A 245 -15.57 3.28 -20.25
N THR A 246 -16.49 2.32 -20.22
CA THR A 246 -17.92 2.55 -20.41
C THR A 246 -18.36 3.60 -19.40
N ARG A 247 -18.72 4.79 -19.89
CA ARG A 247 -19.48 5.76 -19.12
C ARG A 247 -20.87 5.18 -18.91
N LEU A 248 -21.26 5.02 -17.65
CA LEU A 248 -22.65 5.09 -17.19
C LEU A 248 -22.75 6.30 -16.28
#